data_AF-A0ABD6BLC6-F1
#
_entry.id   AF-A0ABD6BLC6-F1
#
_cell.length_a   1.000
_cell.length_b   1.000
_cell.length_c   1.000
_cell.angle_alpha   90.00
_cell.angle_beta   90.00
_cell.angle_gamma   90.00
#
_symmetry.space_group_name_H-M   'P 1'
#
loop_
_entity.id
_entity.type
_entity.pdbx_description
1 polymer ?
#
loop_
_entity_poly.entity_id
_entity_poly.type
_entity_poly.pdbx_seq_one_letter_code
_entity_poly.pdbx_strand_id
1 'polypeptide(L)'
;MVPGIVTQVPLLFGALWLANALVLSPILLSTAVRRLIRSWPTDGLPSNYLVATAAFTATHLSGLALTVAFNGGRLAGREIGWLAGVTLVNLVLWWAAVALAVPGLGHWHPKADGEYDGRIALTLELFAYVAATGALAFVVLVVAIAVGFPG
;
A
#
# COMPACT_ATOMS: atom_id res chain seq x y z
N MET A 1 29.83 -5.71 -2.99
CA MET A 1 28.57 -5.01 -2.68
C MET A 1 28.68 -3.60 -3.25
N VAL A 2 27.80 -3.19 -4.15
CA VAL A 2 27.89 -1.88 -4.82
C VAL A 2 27.51 -0.78 -3.81
N PRO A 3 28.36 0.24 -3.57
CA PRO A 3 28.17 1.25 -2.51
C PRO A 3 26.89 2.11 -2.57
N GLY A 4 26.05 1.97 -3.62
CA GLY A 4 24.83 2.76 -3.80
C GLY A 4 23.51 2.05 -3.40
N ILE A 5 23.48 0.72 -3.31
CA ILE A 5 22.22 -0.02 -3.11
C ILE A 5 21.72 0.13 -1.66
N VAL A 6 22.62 0.11 -0.69
CA VAL A 6 22.27 0.13 0.75
C VAL A 6 21.68 1.48 1.19
N THR A 7 22.13 2.59 0.58
CA THR A 7 21.63 3.94 0.87
C THR A 7 20.33 4.27 0.14
N GLN A 8 20.08 3.65 -1.01
CA GLN A 8 18.87 3.87 -1.81
C GLN A 8 17.63 3.15 -1.25
N VAL A 9 17.80 1.99 -0.60
CA VAL A 9 16.68 1.20 -0.06
C VAL A 9 15.91 1.97 1.04
N PRO A 10 16.54 2.60 2.04
CA PRO A 10 15.83 3.40 3.04
C PRO A 10 15.10 4.61 2.43
N LEU A 11 15.70 5.27 1.44
CA LEU A 11 15.08 6.41 0.74
C LEU A 11 13.84 5.98 -0.05
N LEU A 12 13.96 4.86 -0.79
CA LEU A 12 12.84 4.26 -1.51
C LEU A 12 11.72 3.84 -0.56
N PHE A 13 12.07 3.22 0.57
CA PHE A 13 11.10 2.88 1.60
C PHE A 13 10.41 4.11 2.16
N GLY A 14 11.16 5.15 2.53
CA GLY A 14 10.59 6.39 3.08
C GLY A 14 9.63 7.06 2.10
N ALA A 15 10.03 7.19 0.83
CA ALA A 15 9.18 7.78 -0.21
C ALA A 15 7.90 6.97 -0.44
N LEU A 16 8.02 5.64 -0.57
CA LEU A 16 6.87 4.76 -0.77
C LEU A 16 5.96 4.71 0.45
N TRP A 17 6.53 4.75 1.65
CA TRP A 17 5.78 4.77 2.90
C TRP A 17 4.94 6.03 3.04
N LEU A 18 5.51 7.20 2.78
CA LEU A 18 4.77 8.47 2.81
C LEU A 18 3.68 8.50 1.72
N ALA A 19 3.97 8.00 0.52
CA ALA A 19 2.97 7.88 -0.54
C ALA A 19 1.82 6.96 -0.12
N ASN A 20 2.11 5.78 0.42
CA ASN A 20 1.10 4.86 0.92
C ASN A 20 0.30 5.47 2.08
N ALA A 21 0.96 6.16 3.01
CA ALA A 21 0.31 6.82 4.13
C ALA A 21 -0.62 7.96 3.69
N LEU A 22 -0.32 8.63 2.57
CA LEU A 22 -1.22 9.61 1.99
C LEU A 22 -2.39 8.93 1.28
N VAL A 23 -2.10 7.97 0.39
CA VAL A 23 -3.11 7.32 -0.45
C VAL A 23 -4.10 6.54 0.39
N LEU A 24 -3.65 5.84 1.44
CA LEU A 24 -4.50 5.06 2.35
C LEU A 24 -5.24 5.90 3.39
N SER A 25 -4.99 7.21 3.47
CA SER A 25 -5.61 8.06 4.50
C SER A 25 -7.14 8.11 4.48
N PRO A 26 -7.85 7.95 3.34
CA PRO A 26 -9.31 7.98 3.31
C PRO A 26 -9.96 6.84 4.11
N ILE A 27 -9.27 5.71 4.38
CA ILE A 27 -9.80 4.67 5.28
C ILE A 27 -10.13 5.19 6.66
N LEU A 28 -9.43 6.25 7.10
CA LEU A 28 -9.62 6.88 8.40
C LEU A 28 -10.95 7.63 8.49
N LEU A 29 -11.68 7.82 7.39
CA LEU A 29 -13.06 8.31 7.42
C LEU A 29 -14.00 7.29 8.08
N SER A 30 -13.67 5.99 8.00
CA SER A 30 -14.44 4.92 8.64
C SER A 30 -14.16 4.84 10.15
N THR A 31 -15.22 4.94 10.95
CA THR A 31 -15.15 4.71 12.41
C THR A 31 -14.69 3.29 12.74
N ALA A 32 -15.18 2.28 12.00
CA ALA A 32 -14.83 0.88 12.20
C ALA A 32 -13.33 0.61 11.96
N VAL A 33 -12.75 1.23 10.92
CA VAL A 33 -11.30 1.13 10.63
C VAL A 33 -10.47 1.90 11.65
N ARG A 34 -10.90 3.10 12.06
CA ARG A 34 -10.23 3.82 13.16
C ARG A 34 -10.22 3.04 14.46
N ARG A 35 -11.31 2.33 14.80
CA ARG A 35 -11.37 1.45 15.98
C ARG A 35 -10.35 0.31 15.86
N LEU A 36 -10.29 -0.35 14.72
CA LEU A 36 -9.29 -1.40 14.45
C LEU A 36 -7.86 -0.87 14.64
N ILE A 37 -7.54 0.27 14.06
CA ILE A 37 -6.20 0.84 14.14
C ILE A 37 -5.88 1.27 15.59
N ARG A 38 -6.87 1.70 16.37
CA ARG A 38 -6.65 2.02 17.80
C ARG A 38 -6.39 0.80 18.68
N SER A 39 -6.78 -0.41 18.26
CA SER A 39 -6.51 -1.63 19.04
C SER A 39 -5.12 -2.22 18.79
N TRP A 40 -4.33 -1.60 17.91
CA TRP A 40 -2.95 -1.95 17.58
C TRP A 40 -1.94 -1.27 18.52
N PRO A 41 -0.65 -1.67 18.52
CA PRO A 41 0.13 -1.80 19.76
C PRO A 41 0.56 -0.50 20.46
N THR A 42 0.23 0.67 19.93
CA THR A 42 0.49 1.96 20.59
C THR A 42 -0.81 2.61 21.05
N ASP A 43 -0.72 3.54 21.99
CA ASP A 43 -1.90 4.24 22.55
C ASP A 43 -2.53 5.25 21.58
N GLY A 44 -1.90 5.51 20.42
CA GLY A 44 -2.24 6.59 19.51
C GLY A 44 -2.70 6.11 18.12
N LEU A 45 -3.84 6.62 17.65
CA LEU A 45 -4.31 6.39 16.28
C LEU A 45 -3.28 6.79 15.20
N PRO A 46 -2.62 7.96 15.27
CA PRO A 46 -1.64 8.36 14.24
C PRO A 46 -0.43 7.41 14.21
N SER A 47 0.07 7.01 15.38
CA SER A 47 1.21 6.09 15.47
C SER A 47 0.86 4.70 14.94
N ASN A 48 -0.29 4.14 15.32
CA ASN A 48 -0.74 2.86 14.79
C ASN A 48 -1.00 2.92 13.28
N TYR A 49 -1.52 4.04 12.77
CA TYR A 49 -1.71 4.23 11.33
C TYR A 49 -0.37 4.25 10.57
N LEU A 50 0.62 4.97 11.10
CA LEU A 50 1.97 5.02 10.56
C LEU A 50 2.66 3.65 10.59
N VAL A 51 2.45 2.88 11.65
CA VAL A 51 2.95 1.49 11.75
C VAL A 51 2.26 0.57 10.73
N ALA A 52 0.93 0.67 10.57
CA ALA A 52 0.18 -0.14 9.61
C ALA A 52 0.60 0.16 8.15
N THR A 53 0.77 1.44 7.82
CA THR A 53 1.24 1.86 6.48
C THR A 53 2.71 1.49 6.24
N ALA A 54 3.55 1.50 7.28
CA ALA A 54 4.92 1.00 7.20
C ALA A 54 4.95 -0.52 6.95
N ALA A 55 4.09 -1.29 7.64
CA ALA A 55 3.96 -2.73 7.43
C ALA A 55 3.49 -3.04 6.00
N PHE A 56 2.47 -2.33 5.51
CA PHE A 56 2.01 -2.43 4.12
C PHE A 56 3.12 -2.13 3.12
N THR A 57 3.93 -1.10 3.38
CA THR A 57 5.05 -0.70 2.53
C THR A 57 6.17 -1.75 2.55
N ALA A 58 6.46 -2.30 3.72
CA ALA A 58 7.47 -3.34 3.87
C ALA A 58 7.10 -4.59 3.05
N THR A 59 5.86 -5.09 3.17
CA THR A 59 5.41 -6.25 2.39
C THR A 59 5.41 -5.97 0.89
N HIS A 60 5.07 -4.73 0.50
CA HIS A 60 5.13 -4.31 -0.90
C HIS A 60 6.58 -4.38 -1.44
N LEU A 61 7.54 -3.76 -0.76
CA LEU A 61 8.95 -3.81 -1.17
C LEU A 61 9.51 -5.23 -1.14
N SER A 62 9.15 -6.02 -0.13
CA SER A 62 9.56 -7.43 -0.05
C SER A 62 9.03 -8.23 -1.24
N GLY A 63 7.78 -8.01 -1.65
CA GLY A 63 7.20 -8.63 -2.85
C GLY A 63 7.98 -8.28 -4.12
N LEU A 64 8.35 -7.01 -4.28
CA LEU A 64 9.17 -6.57 -5.42
C LEU A 64 10.56 -7.20 -5.40
N ALA A 65 11.23 -7.19 -4.24
CA ALA A 65 12.55 -7.80 -4.07
C ALA A 65 12.53 -9.31 -4.34
N LEU A 66 11.53 -10.02 -3.84
CA LEU A 66 11.33 -11.45 -4.09
C LEU A 66 11.11 -11.73 -5.57
N THR A 67 10.29 -10.91 -6.23
CA THR A 67 10.02 -11.04 -7.67
C THR A 67 11.31 -10.89 -8.47
N VAL A 68 12.14 -9.89 -8.17
CA VAL A 68 13.44 -9.69 -8.82
C VAL A 68 14.38 -10.87 -8.53
N ALA A 69 14.42 -11.37 -7.29
CA ALA A 69 15.25 -12.50 -6.91
C ALA A 69 14.88 -13.79 -7.66
N PHE A 70 13.58 -14.11 -7.77
CA PHE A 70 13.09 -15.29 -8.49
C PHE A 70 13.29 -15.21 -10.01
N ASN A 71 13.46 -14.01 -10.57
CA ASN A 71 13.74 -13.80 -11.99
C ASN A 71 15.24 -13.58 -12.28
N GLY A 72 16.12 -14.12 -11.43
CA GLY A 72 17.58 -14.06 -11.67
C GLY A 72 18.15 -12.63 -11.61
N GLY A 73 17.51 -11.73 -10.88
CA GLY A 73 17.94 -10.34 -10.72
C GLY A 73 17.49 -9.38 -11.81
N ARG A 74 16.65 -9.81 -12.77
CA ARG A 74 16.18 -8.97 -13.89
C ARG A 74 14.71 -9.23 -14.20
N LEU A 75 13.97 -8.21 -14.62
CA LEU A 75 12.55 -8.34 -14.98
C LEU A 75 12.30 -8.33 -16.50
N ALA A 76 13.36 -8.41 -17.32
CA ALA A 76 13.35 -8.68 -18.76
C ALA A 76 12.30 -7.88 -19.58
N GLY A 77 12.15 -6.57 -19.33
CA GLY A 77 11.22 -5.71 -20.09
C GLY A 77 9.76 -5.78 -19.60
N ARG A 78 9.51 -6.47 -18.48
CA ARG A 78 8.18 -6.59 -17.84
C ARG A 78 8.13 -5.86 -16.50
N GLU A 79 9.02 -4.90 -16.27
CA GLU A 79 9.18 -4.18 -15.01
C GLU A 79 7.85 -3.55 -14.56
N ILE A 80 7.16 -2.87 -15.49
CA ILE A 80 5.87 -2.20 -15.21
C ILE A 80 4.78 -3.23 -14.87
N GLY A 81 4.71 -4.34 -15.61
CA GLY A 81 3.74 -5.40 -15.37
C GLY A 81 3.93 -6.07 -14.01
N TRP A 82 5.19 -6.32 -13.62
CA TRP A 82 5.52 -6.86 -12.30
C TRP A 82 5.25 -5.86 -11.18
N LEU A 83 5.59 -4.58 -11.37
CA LEU A 83 5.29 -3.53 -10.40
C LEU A 83 3.78 -3.44 -10.16
N ALA A 84 2.98 -3.36 -11.24
CA ALA A 84 1.53 -3.32 -11.16
C ALA A 84 0.97 -4.60 -10.52
N GLY A 85 1.46 -5.78 -10.94
CA GLY A 85 1.03 -7.06 -10.41
C GLY A 85 1.29 -7.20 -8.91
N VAL A 86 2.51 -6.90 -8.46
CA VAL A 86 2.88 -6.95 -7.03
C VAL A 86 2.09 -5.94 -6.22
N THR A 87 1.87 -4.73 -6.74
CA THR A 87 1.04 -3.70 -6.08
C THR A 87 -0.38 -4.24 -5.85
N LEU A 88 -1.01 -4.79 -6.89
CA LEU A 88 -2.37 -5.33 -6.82
C LEU A 88 -2.46 -6.53 -5.88
N VAL A 89 -1.51 -7.46 -5.97
CA VAL A 89 -1.47 -8.64 -5.09
C VAL A 89 -1.30 -8.21 -3.64
N ASN A 90 -0.36 -7.30 -3.34
CA ASN A 90 -0.16 -6.78 -1.99
C ASN A 90 -1.44 -6.12 -1.45
N LEU A 91 -2.10 -5.30 -2.26
CA LEU A 91 -3.34 -4.62 -1.89
C LEU A 91 -4.47 -5.61 -1.58
N VAL A 92 -4.68 -6.60 -2.46
CA VAL A 92 -5.72 -7.64 -2.28
C VAL A 92 -5.43 -8.51 -1.07
N LEU A 93 -4.16 -8.89 -0.83
CA LEU A 93 -3.77 -9.69 0.33
C LEU A 93 -4.02 -8.93 1.64
N TRP A 94 -3.68 -7.65 1.69
CA TRP A 94 -3.97 -6.81 2.86
C TRP A 94 -5.46 -6.62 3.07
N TRP A 95 -6.22 -6.38 1.99
CA TRP A 95 -7.68 -6.33 2.06
C TRP A 95 -8.24 -7.65 2.61
N ALA A 96 -7.81 -8.81 2.10
CA ALA A 96 -8.29 -10.11 2.57
C ALA A 96 -7.91 -10.36 4.03
N ALA A 97 -6.66 -10.04 4.41
CA ALA A 97 -6.20 -10.18 5.79
C ALA A 97 -7.05 -9.34 6.75
N VAL A 98 -7.27 -8.06 6.44
CA VAL A 98 -7.99 -7.15 7.32
C VAL A 98 -9.50 -7.37 7.27
N ALA A 99 -10.10 -7.51 6.09
CA ALA A 99 -11.54 -7.62 5.92
C ALA A 99 -12.09 -9.00 6.31
N LEU A 100 -11.30 -10.06 6.13
CA LEU A 100 -11.74 -11.45 6.33
C LEU A 100 -11.04 -12.12 7.51
N ALA A 101 -9.71 -12.13 7.54
CA ALA A 101 -8.97 -12.90 8.54
C ALA A 101 -9.06 -12.27 9.94
N VAL A 102 -8.83 -10.97 10.08
CA VAL A 102 -8.89 -10.29 11.40
C VAL A 102 -10.28 -10.48 12.07
N PRO A 103 -11.41 -10.33 11.36
CA PRO A 103 -12.73 -10.64 11.92
C PRO A 103 -12.95 -12.13 12.15
N GLY A 104 -12.50 -12.99 11.23
CA GLY A 104 -12.62 -14.44 11.38
C GLY A 104 -11.88 -14.98 12.61
N LEU A 105 -10.84 -14.28 13.06
CA LEU A 105 -10.10 -14.56 14.29
C LEU A 105 -10.69 -13.86 15.54
N GLY A 106 -11.78 -13.10 15.40
CA GLY A 106 -12.41 -12.37 16.51
C GLY A 106 -11.66 -11.11 16.97
N HIS A 107 -10.62 -10.68 16.26
CA HIS A 107 -9.81 -9.51 16.63
C HIS A 107 -10.41 -8.18 16.17
N TRP A 108 -11.46 -8.21 15.34
CA TRP A 108 -12.16 -7.01 14.88
C TRP A 108 -13.62 -7.30 14.60
N HIS A 109 -14.48 -6.36 15.00
CA HIS A 109 -15.89 -6.32 14.61
C HIS A 109 -16.03 -5.26 13.50
N PRO A 110 -16.19 -5.68 12.22
CA PRO A 110 -16.26 -4.74 11.10
C PRO A 110 -17.46 -3.83 11.14
N LYS A 111 -18.50 -4.22 11.86
CA LYS A 111 -19.72 -3.45 12.07
C LYS A 111 -20.09 -3.48 13.54
N ALA A 112 -20.26 -2.29 14.11
CA ALA A 112 -20.89 -2.08 15.40
C ALA A 112 -22.19 -1.26 15.21
N ASP A 113 -23.02 -1.16 16.23
CA ASP A 113 -24.31 -0.46 16.14
C ASP A 113 -24.13 1.00 15.72
N GLY A 114 -24.91 1.42 14.72
CA GLY A 114 -24.84 2.78 14.17
C GLY A 114 -23.60 3.08 13.30
N GLU A 115 -22.71 2.12 13.07
CA GLU A 115 -21.54 2.30 12.22
C GLU A 115 -21.73 1.76 10.80
N TYR A 116 -21.05 2.41 9.86
CA TYR A 116 -20.86 1.90 8.52
C TYR A 116 -19.91 0.69 8.54
N ASP A 117 -20.19 -0.33 7.75
CA ASP A 117 -19.39 -1.56 7.70
C ASP A 117 -17.97 -1.27 7.20
N GLY A 118 -16.98 -1.56 8.05
CA GLY A 118 -15.57 -1.36 7.78
C GLY A 118 -15.06 -2.16 6.58
N ARG A 119 -15.67 -3.31 6.24
CA ARG A 119 -15.29 -4.07 5.04
C ARG A 119 -15.61 -3.30 3.77
N ILE A 120 -16.75 -2.61 3.74
CA ILE A 120 -17.14 -1.81 2.58
C ILE A 120 -16.22 -0.60 2.46
N ALA A 121 -15.86 0.04 3.58
CA ALA A 121 -14.87 1.12 3.57
C ALA A 121 -13.51 0.65 3.02
N LEU A 122 -13.03 -0.54 3.44
CA LEU A 122 -11.79 -1.14 2.91
C LEU A 122 -11.90 -1.49 1.43
N THR A 123 -13.06 -1.94 0.96
CA THR A 123 -13.29 -2.22 -0.47
C THR A 123 -13.31 -0.94 -1.30
N LEU A 124 -13.95 0.12 -0.83
CA LEU A 124 -13.92 1.43 -1.48
C LEU A 124 -12.49 1.97 -1.56
N GLU A 125 -11.74 1.83 -0.48
CA GLU A 125 -10.32 2.20 -0.46
C GLU A 125 -9.51 1.41 -1.48
N LEU A 126 -9.73 0.09 -1.59
CA LEU A 126 -9.03 -0.73 -2.58
C LEU A 126 -9.19 -0.15 -3.99
N PHE A 127 -10.40 0.25 -4.37
CA PHE A 127 -10.64 0.90 -5.67
C PHE A 127 -10.01 2.30 -5.74
N ALA A 128 -10.10 3.09 -4.67
CA ALA A 128 -9.50 4.42 -4.61
C ALA A 128 -7.97 4.36 -4.76
N TYR A 129 -7.32 3.39 -4.10
CA TYR A 129 -5.88 3.15 -4.19
C TYR A 129 -5.46 2.79 -5.61
N VAL A 130 -6.20 1.89 -6.28
CA VAL A 130 -5.94 1.52 -7.69
C VAL A 130 -6.09 2.74 -8.60
N ALA A 131 -7.16 3.53 -8.42
CA ALA A 131 -7.40 4.73 -9.20
C ALA A 131 -6.30 5.79 -8.97
N ALA A 132 -5.91 6.04 -7.71
CA ALA A 132 -4.85 6.98 -7.35
C ALA A 132 -3.49 6.55 -7.93
N THR A 133 -3.17 5.25 -7.86
CA THR A 133 -1.94 4.69 -8.45
C THR A 133 -1.94 4.84 -9.97
N GLY A 134 -3.07 4.54 -10.63
CA GLY A 134 -3.23 4.70 -12.07
C GLY A 134 -3.11 6.17 -12.51
N ALA A 135 -3.74 7.08 -11.77
CA ALA A 135 -3.65 8.52 -12.03
C ALA A 135 -2.22 9.04 -11.86
N LEU A 136 -1.50 8.60 -10.81
CA LEU A 136 -0.11 8.96 -10.59
C LEU A 136 0.79 8.43 -11.72
N ALA A 137 0.59 7.18 -12.15
CA ALA A 137 1.32 6.60 -13.28
C ALA A 137 1.07 7.38 -14.58
N PHE A 138 -0.17 7.81 -14.81
CA PHE A 138 -0.53 8.65 -15.96
C PHE A 138 0.15 10.02 -15.91
N VAL A 139 0.17 10.69 -14.75
CA VAL A 139 0.88 11.96 -14.57
C VAL A 139 2.37 11.81 -14.85
N VAL A 140 3.00 10.76 -14.32
CA VAL A 140 4.43 10.47 -14.57
C VAL A 140 4.68 10.26 -16.06
N LEU A 141 3.81 9.53 -16.76
CA LEU A 141 3.90 9.34 -18.21
C LEU A 141 3.80 10.66 -18.98
N VAL A 142 2.82 11.51 -18.65
CA VAL A 142 2.64 12.83 -19.29
C VAL A 142 3.87 13.70 -19.08
N VAL A 143 4.40 13.76 -17.86
CA VAL A 143 5.62 14.52 -17.54
C VAL A 143 6.82 13.97 -18.31
N ALA A 144 6.99 12.65 -18.36
CA ALA A 144 8.08 12.02 -19.10
C ALA A 144 8.02 12.34 -20.60
N ILE A 145 6.82 12.34 -21.20
CA ILE A 145 6.63 12.74 -22.60
C ILE A 145 6.97 14.23 -22.79
N ALA A 146 6.44 15.11 -21.93
CA ALA A 146 6.65 16.55 -22.04
C ALA A 146 8.13 16.95 -21.89
N VAL A 147 8.88 16.26 -21.02
CA VAL A 147 10.32 16.50 -20.80
C VAL A 147 11.18 15.84 -21.87
N GLY A 148 10.81 14.63 -22.33
CA GLY A 148 11.57 13.87 -23.31
C GLY A 148 11.39 14.35 -24.76
N PHE A 149 10.28 15.01 -25.05
CA PHE A 149 9.96 15.60 -26.35
C PHE A 149 9.56 17.06 -26.18
N PRO A 150 10.48 17.94 -25.76
CA PRO A 150 10.25 19.38 -25.82
C PRO A 150 10.21 19.75 -27.31
N GLY A 151 9.07 20.24 -27.78
CA GLY A 151 8.87 20.62 -29.18
C GLY A 151 9.92 21.58 -29.72
#